data_AF-A9MKT0-F1
#
_entry.id   AF-A9MKT0-F1
#
_cell.length_a   1.000
_cell.length_b   1.000
_cell.length_c   1.000
_cell.angle_alpha   90.00
_cell.angle_beta   90.00
_cell.angle_gamma   90.00
#
_symmetry.space_group_name_H-M   'P 1'
#
loop_
_entity.id
_entity.type
_entity.pdbx_description
1 polymer ?
#
loop_
_entity_poly.entity_id
_entity_poly.type
_entity_poly.pdbx_seq_one_letter_code
_entity_poly.pdbx_strand_id
1 'polypeptide(L)'
;MGEGSNDKALPVSDTDSGLVIDLDLTQSYDIDVKLAEQTSEATPVGQRFTGEKSNDGGSVKYPAHFTLKRLLYKLVQSKGQCYLEKKIGFKGQDFSDLPENGAELFVEFANVKPWMDGARRIFWGFISDVGQTNDGKIWLNAGNIKSGLSVCIQQDIASAFREQFKVVNSLDELDGCHALIIGKCLYATTGKPILWCGDLSYVVLRRYKSDQEL
;
A
#
# COMPACT_ATOMS: atom_id res chain seq x y z
N MET A 1 -20.58 34.68 47.53
CA MET A 1 -20.33 33.28 47.91
C MET A 1 -21.21 32.41 47.04
N GLY A 2 -20.61 31.62 46.13
CA GLY A 2 -21.20 30.47 45.41
C GLY A 2 -22.33 30.74 44.40
N GLU A 3 -22.49 30.08 43.27
CA GLU A 3 -21.75 29.02 42.56
C GLU A 3 -22.12 29.16 41.08
N GLY A 4 -21.12 29.12 40.20
CA GLY A 4 -21.33 29.04 38.76
C GLY A 4 -21.36 27.57 38.33
N SER A 5 -22.52 27.08 37.92
CA SER A 5 -22.62 25.81 37.20
C SER A 5 -22.47 26.09 35.71
N ASN A 6 -21.26 25.90 35.19
CA ASN A 6 -21.02 25.83 33.75
C ASN A 6 -20.52 24.41 33.47
N ASP A 7 -21.48 23.54 33.13
CA ASP A 7 -21.22 22.21 32.58
C ASP A 7 -20.50 22.38 31.24
N LYS A 8 -19.16 22.41 31.31
CA LYS A 8 -18.32 22.14 30.14
C LYS A 8 -18.42 20.65 29.85
N ALA A 9 -19.37 20.28 29.00
CA ALA A 9 -19.26 19.08 28.21
C ALA A 9 -17.95 19.18 27.41
N LEU A 10 -16.92 18.47 27.87
CA LEU A 10 -15.73 18.19 27.08
C LEU A 10 -16.20 17.47 25.82
N PRO A 11 -15.72 17.84 24.62
CA PRO A 11 -15.96 17.01 23.46
C PRO A 11 -15.30 15.66 23.74
N VAL A 12 -16.13 14.63 23.86
CA VAL A 12 -15.69 13.23 23.84
C VAL A 12 -14.87 13.09 22.56
N SER A 13 -13.56 12.90 22.71
CA SER A 13 -12.74 12.52 21.58
C SER A 13 -13.23 11.14 21.13
N ASP A 14 -13.93 11.10 19.99
CA ASP A 14 -14.23 9.86 19.27
C ASP A 14 -12.91 9.16 18.92
N THR A 15 -12.46 8.34 19.85
CA THR A 15 -11.29 7.48 19.72
C THR A 15 -11.56 6.28 18.81
N ASP A 16 -12.78 6.19 18.27
CA ASP A 16 -13.24 5.13 17.35
C ASP A 16 -13.24 5.58 15.86
N SER A 17 -12.47 6.63 15.55
CA SER A 17 -12.30 7.11 14.17
C SER A 17 -11.37 6.16 13.40
N GLY A 18 -11.89 5.02 12.95
CA GLY A 18 -11.17 4.07 12.10
C GLY A 18 -10.62 4.73 10.82
N LEU A 19 -9.47 4.24 10.33
CA LEU A 19 -8.92 4.69 9.05
C LEU A 19 -9.72 4.05 7.92
N VAL A 20 -10.34 4.86 7.06
CA VAL A 20 -11.03 4.36 5.88
C VAL A 20 -10.11 4.42 4.66
N ILE A 21 -9.89 3.28 4.02
CA ILE A 21 -9.11 3.14 2.79
C ILE A 21 -10.07 3.09 1.61
N ASP A 22 -9.88 4.02 0.67
CA ASP A 22 -10.60 4.02 -0.59
C ASP A 22 -9.85 3.16 -1.62
N LEU A 23 -10.48 2.05 -2.00
CA LEU A 23 -9.98 1.08 -2.97
C LEU A 23 -10.78 1.11 -4.28
N ASP A 24 -11.53 2.18 -4.59
CA ASP A 24 -12.18 2.31 -5.91
C ASP A 24 -11.12 2.53 -7.01
N LEU A 25 -10.77 1.42 -7.67
CA LEU A 25 -9.71 1.31 -8.67
C LEU A 25 -10.06 2.05 -9.96
N THR A 26 -9.26 3.07 -10.30
CA THR A 26 -9.20 3.66 -11.65
C THR A 26 -7.79 3.44 -12.23
N GLN A 27 -7.73 2.93 -13.47
CA GLN A 27 -6.48 2.49 -14.12
C GLN A 27 -5.58 3.66 -14.57
N SER A 28 -4.26 3.42 -14.49
CA SER A 28 -3.10 4.20 -14.98
C SER A 28 -2.52 5.31 -14.07
N TYR A 29 -1.23 5.21 -13.71
CA TYR A 29 -0.47 6.23 -12.95
C TYR A 29 1.07 6.10 -13.08
N ASP A 30 1.81 7.15 -12.72
CA ASP A 30 3.28 7.22 -12.76
C ASP A 30 3.96 6.62 -11.51
N ILE A 31 5.00 5.81 -11.73
CA ILE A 31 5.74 5.07 -10.69
C ILE A 31 6.80 5.95 -10.01
N ASP A 32 7.42 6.87 -10.76
CA ASP A 32 8.54 7.69 -10.28
C ASP A 32 8.13 8.67 -9.17
N VAL A 33 9.05 8.93 -8.24
CA VAL A 33 8.90 9.89 -7.15
C VAL A 33 9.94 10.99 -7.33
N LYS A 34 9.51 12.26 -7.39
CA LYS A 34 10.41 13.40 -7.27
C LYS A 34 10.68 13.66 -5.78
N LEU A 35 11.95 13.85 -5.43
CA LEU A 35 12.40 14.18 -4.08
C LEU A 35 11.86 15.57 -3.70
N ALA A 36 11.35 15.72 -2.47
CA ALA A 36 10.94 17.02 -1.95
C ALA A 36 12.19 17.90 -1.78
N GLU A 37 12.22 19.03 -2.46
CA GLU A 37 13.24 20.06 -2.23
C GLU A 37 13.12 20.55 -0.77
N GLN A 38 14.25 20.52 -0.07
CA GLN A 38 14.39 21.06 1.27
C GLN A 38 14.04 22.55 1.24
N THR A 39 12.90 22.93 1.79
CA THR A 39 12.60 24.35 2.01
C THR A 39 13.39 24.79 3.23
N SER A 40 14.41 25.60 2.98
CA SER A 40 15.18 26.35 3.97
C SER A 40 14.28 27.19 4.87
N GLU A 41 14.70 27.31 6.13
CA GLU A 41 14.02 27.96 7.25
C GLU A 41 13.46 29.37 6.94
N ALA A 42 12.17 29.56 7.22
CA ALA A 42 11.61 30.84 7.70
C ALA A 42 10.34 30.57 8.53
N THR A 43 10.33 31.01 9.79
CA THR A 43 9.23 30.88 10.77
C THR A 43 8.02 31.79 10.40
N PRO A 44 6.83 31.64 11.03
CA PRO A 44 5.57 31.42 10.32
C PRO A 44 4.62 32.64 10.38
N VAL A 45 3.78 32.81 9.35
CA VAL A 45 2.63 33.73 9.44
C VAL A 45 1.36 32.93 9.16
N GLY A 46 0.57 32.71 10.20
CA GLY A 46 -0.72 32.04 10.11
C GLY A 46 -1.71 32.89 9.33
N GLN A 47 -2.26 32.33 8.25
CA GLN A 47 -3.49 32.84 7.63
C GLN A 47 -4.66 31.95 8.04
N ARG A 48 -5.61 32.58 8.75
CA ARG A 48 -6.93 32.03 9.06
C ARG A 48 -7.74 31.97 7.76
N PHE A 49 -8.17 30.77 7.37
CA PHE A 49 -9.21 30.64 6.34
C PHE A 49 -10.57 30.74 7.04
N THR A 50 -11.20 31.91 6.93
CA THR A 50 -12.60 32.14 7.29
C THR A 50 -13.50 31.51 6.23
N GLY A 51 -14.42 30.64 6.65
CA GLY A 51 -15.28 29.91 5.74
C GLY A 51 -16.33 30.80 5.07
N GLU A 52 -16.51 30.59 3.77
CA GLU A 52 -17.78 30.81 3.09
C GLU A 52 -18.24 29.47 2.50
N LYS A 53 -19.50 29.13 2.79
CA LYS A 53 -20.15 27.94 2.27
C LYS A 53 -20.48 28.15 0.79
N SER A 54 -19.76 27.49 -0.09
CA SER A 54 -20.28 27.11 -1.41
C SER A 54 -20.76 25.66 -1.34
N ASN A 55 -22.07 25.50 -1.54
CA ASN A 55 -22.64 24.23 -1.95
C ASN A 55 -22.01 23.84 -3.30
N ASP A 56 -21.79 22.54 -3.50
CA ASP A 56 -21.10 21.91 -4.63
C ASP A 56 -19.56 21.85 -4.55
N GLY A 57 -19.06 21.13 -3.54
CA GLY A 57 -17.68 20.66 -3.47
C GLY A 57 -17.58 19.25 -4.03
N GLY A 58 -17.44 19.18 -5.36
CA GLY A 58 -17.41 17.96 -6.16
C GLY A 58 -16.58 16.83 -5.56
N SER A 59 -17.13 15.62 -5.72
CA SER A 59 -16.45 14.35 -5.59
C SER A 59 -15.10 14.37 -6.31
N VAL A 60 -14.03 14.73 -5.61
CA VAL A 60 -12.68 14.45 -6.07
C VAL A 60 -12.52 12.94 -5.94
N LYS A 61 -12.83 12.22 -7.02
CA LYS A 61 -12.55 10.79 -7.14
C LYS A 61 -11.02 10.65 -7.14
N TYR A 62 -10.45 10.20 -6.02
CA TYR A 62 -9.03 9.90 -5.92
C TYR A 62 -8.78 8.53 -6.55
N PRO A 63 -7.79 8.36 -7.45
CA PRO A 63 -7.47 7.03 -7.98
C PRO A 63 -6.96 6.14 -6.84
N ALA A 64 -7.57 4.97 -6.60
CA ALA A 64 -7.15 4.07 -5.52
C ALA A 64 -5.66 3.70 -5.56
N HIS A 65 -5.00 3.72 -6.72
CA HIS A 65 -3.56 3.52 -6.81
C HIS A 65 -2.72 4.60 -6.10
N PHE A 66 -3.20 5.84 -5.98
CA PHE A 66 -2.54 6.86 -5.17
C PHE A 66 -2.67 6.54 -3.67
N THR A 67 -3.83 6.05 -3.24
CA THR A 67 -4.05 5.54 -1.89
C THR A 67 -3.09 4.40 -1.58
N LEU A 68 -3.01 3.39 -2.46
CA LEU A 68 -2.11 2.25 -2.31
C LEU A 68 -0.63 2.66 -2.34
N LYS A 69 -0.21 3.59 -3.20
CA LYS A 69 1.17 4.13 -3.24
C LYS A 69 1.52 4.84 -1.94
N ARG A 70 0.59 5.61 -1.37
CA ARG A 70 0.75 6.29 -0.08
C ARG A 70 0.77 5.30 1.09
N LEU A 71 -0.05 4.25 1.04
CA LEU A 71 -0.02 3.16 2.02
C LEU A 71 1.35 2.47 2.01
N LEU A 72 1.82 2.03 0.83
CA LEU A 72 3.14 1.41 0.70
C LEU A 72 4.25 2.33 1.25
N TYR A 73 4.22 3.62 0.92
CA TYR A 73 5.18 4.59 1.46
C TYR A 73 5.20 4.60 2.99
N LYS A 74 4.02 4.74 3.62
CA LYS A 74 3.89 4.82 5.07
C LYS A 74 4.26 3.51 5.75
N LEU A 75 3.89 2.38 5.17
CA LEU A 75 4.26 1.04 5.64
C LEU A 75 5.78 0.90 5.67
N VAL A 76 6.46 1.22 4.56
CA VAL A 76 7.92 1.14 4.47
C VAL A 76 8.59 2.09 5.46
N GLN A 77 8.16 3.35 5.53
CA GLN A 77 8.79 4.34 6.43
C GLN A 77 8.62 4.02 7.92
N SER A 78 7.44 3.53 8.30
CA SER A 78 7.13 3.21 9.70
C SER A 78 7.42 1.77 10.07
N LYS A 79 7.86 0.93 9.13
CA LYS A 79 7.93 -0.53 9.29
C LYS A 79 6.60 -1.12 9.78
N GLY A 80 5.49 -0.66 9.21
CA GLY A 80 4.13 -1.06 9.57
C GLY A 80 3.58 -0.49 10.89
N GLN A 81 4.41 0.13 11.73
CA GLN A 81 4.02 0.55 13.09
C GLN A 81 2.86 1.55 13.11
N CYS A 82 2.70 2.39 12.08
CA CYS A 82 1.64 3.41 12.07
C CYS A 82 0.21 2.85 11.94
N TYR A 83 0.05 1.54 11.69
CA TYR A 83 -1.25 0.88 11.51
C TYR A 83 -1.57 -0.20 12.55
N LEU A 84 -0.64 -0.59 13.44
CA LEU A 84 -0.84 -1.75 14.32
C LEU A 84 -2.10 -1.65 15.19
N GLU A 85 -2.38 -0.47 15.74
CA GLU A 85 -3.51 -0.23 16.64
C GLU A 85 -4.70 0.42 15.93
N LYS A 86 -4.70 0.41 14.58
CA LYS A 86 -5.74 1.07 13.80
C LYS A 86 -6.82 0.08 13.39
N LYS A 87 -8.07 0.44 13.67
CA LYS A 87 -9.21 -0.12 12.96
C LYS A 87 -9.26 0.44 11.55
N ILE A 88 -9.42 -0.43 10.57
CA ILE A 88 -9.36 -0.17 9.14
C ILE A 88 -10.73 -0.51 8.55
N GLY A 89 -11.33 0.46 7.86
CA GLY A 89 -12.51 0.26 7.05
C GLY A 89 -12.17 0.41 5.56
N PHE A 90 -13.03 -0.13 4.70
CA PHE A 90 -12.88 -0.02 3.26
C PHE A 90 -14.07 0.70 2.64
N LYS A 91 -13.81 1.53 1.63
CA LYS A 91 -14.81 2.07 0.72
C LYS A 91 -14.66 1.39 -0.64
N GLY A 92 -15.78 1.13 -1.32
CA GLY A 92 -15.81 0.54 -2.65
C GLY A 92 -16.39 -0.87 -2.67
N GLN A 93 -15.79 -1.74 -3.48
CA GLN A 93 -16.12 -3.18 -3.59
C GLN A 93 -16.19 -3.90 -2.23
N ASP A 94 -16.83 -5.08 -2.23
CA ASP A 94 -16.90 -5.94 -1.05
C ASP A 94 -15.51 -6.52 -0.70
N PHE A 95 -14.92 -5.99 0.37
CA PHE A 95 -13.68 -6.45 1.00
C PHE A 95 -13.93 -7.10 2.36
N SER A 96 -15.11 -7.70 2.56
CA SER A 96 -15.49 -8.36 3.83
C SER A 96 -14.55 -9.50 4.26
N ASP A 97 -13.73 -10.03 3.35
CA ASP A 97 -12.72 -11.05 3.66
C ASP A 97 -11.36 -10.49 4.13
N LEU A 98 -11.20 -9.16 4.16
CA LEU A 98 -10.03 -8.49 4.75
C LEU A 98 -10.25 -8.21 6.25
N PRO A 99 -9.23 -8.38 7.10
CA PRO A 99 -9.33 -7.99 8.50
C PRO A 99 -9.51 -6.48 8.67
N GLU A 100 -10.31 -6.09 9.67
CA GLU A 100 -10.46 -4.69 10.08
C GLU A 100 -9.33 -4.22 11.00
N ASN A 101 -8.53 -5.11 11.60
CA ASN A 101 -7.40 -4.73 12.43
C ASN A 101 -6.14 -4.56 11.57
N GLY A 102 -5.49 -3.39 11.63
CA GLY A 102 -4.28 -3.09 10.89
C GLY A 102 -3.12 -4.06 11.18
N ALA A 103 -2.97 -4.56 12.41
CA ALA A 103 -1.94 -5.56 12.75
C ALA A 103 -2.12 -6.89 12.01
N GLU A 104 -3.36 -7.26 11.69
CA GLU A 104 -3.65 -8.45 10.91
C GLU A 104 -3.69 -8.16 9.43
N LEU A 105 -4.19 -6.98 9.03
CA LEU A 105 -4.40 -6.60 7.64
C LEU A 105 -3.10 -6.38 6.87
N PHE A 106 -2.14 -5.68 7.48
CA PHE A 106 -0.89 -5.29 6.82
C PHE A 106 0.25 -6.22 7.19
N VAL A 107 0.66 -7.07 6.26
CA VAL A 107 1.66 -8.12 6.51
C VAL A 107 2.91 -7.84 5.68
N GLU A 108 4.05 -7.65 6.35
CA GLU A 108 5.33 -7.57 5.65
C GLU A 108 5.71 -8.94 5.07
N PHE A 109 6.30 -9.01 3.87
CA PHE A 109 6.68 -10.26 3.21
C PHE A 109 7.54 -11.17 4.09
N ALA A 110 8.46 -10.59 4.87
CA ALA A 110 9.32 -11.32 5.80
C ALA A 110 8.55 -11.95 6.98
N ASN A 111 7.33 -11.45 7.26
CA ASN A 111 6.51 -11.85 8.39
C ASN A 111 5.37 -12.80 8.00
N VAL A 112 5.28 -13.22 6.73
CA VAL A 112 4.29 -14.21 6.29
C VAL A 112 4.53 -15.56 6.98
N LYS A 113 3.45 -16.20 7.46
CA LYS A 113 3.49 -17.44 8.24
C LYS A 113 2.53 -18.51 7.67
N PRO A 114 2.79 -19.82 7.91
CA PRO A 114 1.96 -20.91 7.36
C PRO A 114 0.48 -20.84 7.71
N TRP A 115 0.12 -20.32 8.89
CA TRP A 115 -1.28 -20.17 9.30
C TRP A 115 -2.05 -19.11 8.48
N MET A 116 -1.36 -18.33 7.65
CA MET A 116 -1.97 -17.37 6.72
C MET A 116 -2.34 -18.01 5.37
N ASP A 117 -2.18 -19.32 5.20
CA ASP A 117 -2.58 -20.03 3.98
C ASP A 117 -4.07 -19.84 3.66
N GLY A 118 -4.37 -19.47 2.41
CA GLY A 118 -5.69 -19.13 1.92
C GLY A 118 -6.21 -17.73 2.30
N ALA A 119 -5.55 -17.04 3.24
CA ALA A 119 -6.05 -15.77 3.76
C ALA A 119 -5.70 -14.59 2.85
N ARG A 120 -6.66 -13.66 2.67
CA ARG A 120 -6.46 -12.42 1.94
C ARG A 120 -5.98 -11.32 2.87
N ARG A 121 -4.92 -10.59 2.49
CA ARG A 121 -4.34 -9.46 3.25
C ARG A 121 -3.78 -8.40 2.29
N ILE A 122 -3.30 -7.31 2.87
CA ILE A 122 -2.43 -6.35 2.19
C ILE A 122 -0.98 -6.71 2.54
N PHE A 123 -0.32 -7.39 1.63
CA PHE A 123 1.08 -7.78 1.78
C PHE A 123 2.00 -6.70 1.24
N TRP A 124 3.14 -6.47 1.87
CA TRP A 124 4.10 -5.45 1.41
C TRP A 124 5.54 -5.82 1.74
N GLY A 125 6.51 -5.26 1.01
CA GLY A 125 7.91 -5.46 1.35
C GLY A 125 8.86 -5.26 0.16
N PHE A 126 10.12 -5.56 0.39
CA PHE A 126 11.20 -5.45 -0.59
C PHE A 126 11.21 -6.64 -1.57
N ILE A 127 11.43 -6.34 -2.85
CA ILE A 127 11.64 -7.32 -3.92
C ILE A 127 13.14 -7.41 -4.20
N SER A 128 13.73 -8.58 -3.95
CA SER A 128 15.15 -8.82 -4.15
C SER A 128 15.52 -9.02 -5.61
N ASP A 129 14.66 -9.71 -6.35
CA ASP A 129 14.88 -10.08 -7.74
C ASP A 129 13.54 -10.34 -8.45
N VAL A 130 13.53 -10.07 -9.75
CA VAL A 130 12.40 -10.34 -10.63
C VAL A 130 12.83 -11.25 -11.77
N GLY A 131 12.09 -12.33 -11.98
CA GLY A 131 12.35 -13.30 -13.05
C GLY A 131 11.12 -13.59 -13.89
N GLN A 132 11.33 -14.20 -15.05
CA GLN A 132 10.27 -14.80 -15.86
C GLN A 132 10.60 -16.25 -16.14
N THR A 133 9.65 -17.14 -15.91
CA THR A 133 9.78 -18.57 -16.22
C THR A 133 9.40 -18.85 -17.67
N ASN A 134 9.82 -20.00 -18.21
CA ASN A 134 9.55 -20.39 -19.60
C ASN A 134 8.06 -20.51 -19.94
N ASP A 135 7.20 -20.69 -18.94
CA ASP A 135 5.75 -20.66 -19.08
C ASP A 135 5.17 -19.23 -19.08
N GLY A 136 6.03 -18.21 -19.18
CA GLY A 136 5.65 -16.81 -19.33
C GLY A 136 5.23 -16.10 -18.05
N LYS A 137 5.17 -16.77 -16.89
CA LYS A 137 4.84 -16.14 -15.60
C LYS A 137 5.99 -15.26 -15.10
N ILE A 138 5.64 -14.11 -14.56
CA ILE A 138 6.60 -13.20 -13.90
C ILE A 138 6.57 -13.46 -12.40
N TRP A 139 7.75 -13.55 -11.79
CA TRP A 139 7.94 -13.82 -10.38
C TRP A 139 8.67 -12.66 -9.72
N LEU A 140 8.03 -12.01 -8.76
CA LEU A 140 8.67 -11.03 -7.86
C LEU A 140 9.07 -11.76 -6.57
N ASN A 141 10.36 -11.87 -6.29
CA ASN A 141 10.85 -12.63 -5.14
C ASN A 141 11.22 -11.69 -4.00
N ALA A 142 10.81 -12.05 -2.78
CA ALA A 142 11.11 -11.33 -1.56
C ALA A 142 12.01 -12.19 -0.65
N GLY A 143 13.29 -11.85 -0.60
CA GLY A 143 14.28 -12.54 0.23
C GLY A 143 14.88 -13.76 -0.46
N ASN A 144 15.10 -14.84 0.28
CA ASN A 144 15.76 -16.04 -0.27
C ASN A 144 14.85 -16.74 -1.29
N ILE A 145 15.33 -16.98 -2.52
CA ILE A 145 14.54 -17.61 -3.60
C ILE A 145 13.90 -18.97 -3.23
N LYS A 146 14.45 -19.73 -2.28
CA LYS A 146 13.93 -21.06 -1.89
C LYS A 146 12.85 -20.99 -0.80
N SER A 147 12.85 -19.98 0.05
CA SER A 147 12.03 -19.94 1.28
C SER A 147 11.30 -18.61 1.50
N GLY A 148 11.77 -17.55 0.87
CA GLY A 148 11.13 -16.24 0.83
C GLY A 148 9.83 -16.28 0.05
N LEU A 149 9.00 -15.26 0.30
CA LEU A 149 7.74 -15.10 -0.40
C LEU A 149 7.98 -14.79 -1.89
N SER A 150 7.13 -15.34 -2.74
CA SER A 150 7.08 -14.93 -4.15
C SER A 150 5.71 -14.39 -4.51
N VAL A 151 5.67 -13.40 -5.38
CA VAL A 151 4.45 -12.94 -6.05
C VAL A 151 4.47 -13.48 -7.47
N CYS A 152 3.43 -14.21 -7.85
CA CYS A 152 3.26 -14.74 -9.19
C CYS A 152 2.28 -13.87 -9.97
N ILE A 153 2.76 -13.28 -11.06
CA ILE A 153 1.96 -12.63 -12.09
C ILE A 153 1.73 -13.64 -13.21
N GLN A 154 0.47 -13.94 -13.52
CA GLN A 154 0.12 -14.92 -14.54
C GLN A 154 0.53 -14.46 -15.95
N GLN A 155 0.75 -15.44 -16.84
CA GLN A 155 1.25 -15.18 -18.20
C GLN A 155 0.31 -14.27 -19.01
N ASP A 156 -1.00 -14.43 -18.83
CA ASP A 156 -2.05 -13.67 -19.52
C ASP A 156 -2.01 -12.17 -19.21
N ILE A 157 -1.55 -11.78 -18.02
CA ILE A 157 -1.40 -10.38 -17.59
C ILE A 157 0.07 -9.91 -17.58
N ALA A 158 1.02 -10.73 -18.02
CA ALA A 158 2.45 -10.41 -17.95
C ALA A 158 2.85 -9.23 -18.86
N SER A 159 2.24 -9.08 -20.04
CA SER A 159 2.46 -7.94 -20.94
C SER A 159 1.91 -6.64 -20.34
N ALA A 160 0.69 -6.68 -19.83
CA ALA A 160 0.06 -5.56 -19.14
C ALA A 160 0.85 -5.14 -17.89
N PHE A 161 1.45 -6.09 -17.18
CA PHE A 161 2.35 -5.81 -16.06
C PHE A 161 3.57 -5.00 -16.52
N ARG A 162 4.24 -5.43 -17.60
CA ARG A 162 5.40 -4.71 -18.14
C ARG A 162 5.03 -3.29 -18.57
N GLU A 163 3.90 -3.13 -19.23
CA GLU A 163 3.39 -1.83 -19.67
C GLU A 163 3.07 -0.91 -18.48
N GLN A 164 2.25 -1.40 -17.54
CA GLN A 164 1.86 -0.65 -16.34
C GLN A 164 3.07 -0.23 -15.51
N PHE A 165 4.08 -1.11 -15.40
CA PHE A 165 5.28 -0.85 -14.63
C PHE A 165 6.44 -0.25 -15.43
N LYS A 166 6.19 0.16 -16.69
CA LYS A 166 7.14 0.80 -17.60
C LYS A 166 8.48 0.07 -17.67
N VAL A 167 8.41 -1.25 -17.84
CA VAL A 167 9.58 -2.11 -18.05
C VAL A 167 9.94 -2.06 -19.53
N VAL A 168 11.09 -1.47 -19.87
CA VAL A 168 11.45 -1.22 -21.27
C VAL A 168 12.38 -2.30 -21.82
N ASN A 169 13.43 -2.65 -21.07
CA ASN A 169 14.46 -3.56 -21.57
C ASN A 169 14.41 -4.91 -20.86
N SER A 170 14.48 -4.90 -19.52
CA SER A 170 14.54 -6.12 -18.71
C SER A 170 13.71 -5.98 -17.44
N LEU A 171 13.21 -7.11 -16.94
CA LEU A 171 12.51 -7.17 -15.66
C LEU A 171 13.41 -6.81 -14.48
N ASP A 172 14.73 -6.95 -14.63
CA ASP A 172 15.73 -6.56 -13.63
C ASP A 172 15.64 -5.06 -13.27
N GLU A 173 15.00 -4.23 -14.12
CA GLU A 173 14.66 -2.83 -13.81
C GLU A 173 13.70 -2.67 -12.61
N LEU A 174 13.11 -3.77 -12.15
CA LEU A 174 12.24 -3.83 -10.98
C LEU A 174 12.95 -4.39 -9.73
N ASP A 175 14.19 -4.85 -9.86
CA ASP A 175 14.97 -5.31 -8.72
C ASP A 175 15.17 -4.16 -7.73
N GLY A 176 15.09 -4.48 -6.44
CA GLY A 176 15.23 -3.50 -5.36
C GLY A 176 14.02 -2.59 -5.15
N CYS A 177 12.92 -2.79 -5.87
CA CYS A 177 11.69 -2.06 -5.58
C CYS A 177 11.03 -2.56 -4.29
N HIS A 178 10.12 -1.76 -3.73
CA HIS A 178 9.15 -2.27 -2.78
C HIS A 178 7.82 -2.50 -3.48
N ALA A 179 7.10 -3.52 -3.03
CA ALA A 179 5.79 -3.86 -3.54
C ALA A 179 4.72 -3.82 -2.44
N LEU A 180 3.49 -3.55 -2.84
CA LEU A 180 2.27 -3.78 -2.07
C LEU A 180 1.31 -4.59 -2.94
N ILE A 181 0.77 -5.67 -2.39
CA ILE A 181 -0.14 -6.59 -3.06
C ILE A 181 -1.34 -6.84 -2.15
N ILE A 182 -2.53 -6.57 -2.67
CA ILE A 182 -3.77 -7.10 -2.08
C ILE A 182 -4.05 -8.44 -2.75
N GLY A 183 -4.08 -9.52 -1.97
CA GLY A 183 -4.21 -10.86 -2.55
C GLY A 183 -4.29 -11.95 -1.51
N LYS A 184 -4.43 -13.20 -1.97
CA LYS A 184 -4.40 -14.39 -1.12
C LYS A 184 -2.99 -14.99 -1.09
N CYS A 185 -2.54 -15.39 0.09
CA CYS A 185 -1.32 -16.16 0.25
C CYS A 185 -1.64 -17.65 0.17
N LEU A 186 -0.96 -18.39 -0.70
CA LEU A 186 -1.03 -19.84 -0.77
C LEU A 186 0.33 -20.46 -0.49
N TYR A 187 0.37 -21.54 0.28
CA TYR A 187 1.61 -22.30 0.49
C TYR A 187 1.75 -23.40 -0.55
N ALA A 188 2.88 -23.40 -1.26
CA ALA A 188 3.26 -24.52 -2.12
C ALA A 188 3.54 -25.77 -1.26
N THR A 189 3.49 -26.95 -1.89
CA THR A 189 3.87 -28.23 -1.25
C THR A 189 5.31 -28.22 -0.70
N THR A 190 6.17 -27.36 -1.24
CA THR A 190 7.54 -27.13 -0.77
C THR A 190 7.63 -26.29 0.52
N GLY A 191 6.50 -25.75 1.01
CA GLY A 191 6.43 -24.86 2.15
C GLY A 191 6.70 -23.38 1.81
N LYS A 192 6.89 -23.05 0.53
CA LYS A 192 7.13 -21.67 0.09
C LYS A 192 5.82 -20.88 -0.02
N PRO A 193 5.69 -19.69 0.57
CA PRO A 193 4.53 -18.83 0.39
C PRO A 193 4.51 -18.15 -0.98
N ILE A 194 3.36 -18.17 -1.64
CA ILE A 194 3.12 -17.57 -2.95
C ILE A 194 1.88 -16.68 -2.90
N LEU A 195 2.03 -15.42 -3.30
CA LEU A 195 0.91 -14.52 -3.57
C LEU A 195 0.53 -14.64 -5.04
N TRP A 196 -0.69 -15.09 -5.31
CA TRP A 196 -1.21 -15.16 -6.68
C TRP A 196 -1.90 -13.85 -7.03
N CYS A 197 -1.41 -13.20 -8.09
CA CYS A 197 -2.02 -11.99 -8.62
C CYS A 197 -2.66 -12.30 -9.98
N GLY A 198 -3.98 -12.12 -10.05
CA GLY A 198 -4.74 -12.17 -11.30
C GLY A 198 -5.22 -10.79 -11.77
N ASP A 199 -4.97 -9.74 -10.98
CA ASP A 199 -5.39 -8.38 -11.30
C ASP A 199 -4.34 -7.36 -10.82
N LEU A 200 -3.83 -6.58 -11.77
CA LEU A 200 -2.77 -5.59 -11.58
C LEU A 200 -3.25 -4.34 -10.83
N SER A 201 -4.56 -4.15 -10.72
CA SER A 201 -5.17 -3.08 -9.92
C SER A 201 -4.80 -3.20 -8.43
N TYR A 202 -4.52 -4.42 -7.97
CA TYR A 202 -4.12 -4.71 -6.59
C TYR A 202 -2.60 -4.79 -6.39
N VAL A 203 -1.81 -4.43 -7.41
CA VAL A 203 -0.35 -4.42 -7.34
C VAL A 203 0.16 -3.00 -7.44
N VAL A 204 1.00 -2.63 -6.47
CA VAL A 204 1.75 -1.38 -6.49
C VAL A 204 3.22 -1.70 -6.36
N LEU A 205 4.02 -1.22 -7.30
CA LEU A 205 5.48 -1.20 -7.19
C LEU A 205 5.95 0.24 -6.96
N ARG A 206 6.98 0.37 -6.13
CA ARG A 206 7.69 1.62 -5.91
C ARG A 206 9.18 1.37 -5.98
N ARG A 207 9.79 1.90 -7.04
CA ARG A 207 11.23 2.04 -7.13
C ARG A 207 11.67 3.12 -6.14
N TYR A 208 12.59 2.79 -5.26
CA TYR A 208 13.38 3.82 -4.61
C TYR A 208 14.54 4.03 -5.55
N LYS A 209 14.69 5.23 -6.11
CA LYS A 209 15.96 5.57 -6.74
C LYS A 209 17.00 5.36 -5.64
N SER A 210 17.74 4.28 -5.73
CA SER A 210 19.05 4.20 -5.10
C SER A 210 19.77 5.49 -5.42
N ASP A 211 20.49 6.05 -4.47
CA ASP A 211 21.45 7.15 -4.65
C ASP A 211 22.48 6.75 -5.73
N GLN A 212 22.07 6.79 -6.99
CA GLN A 212 22.91 6.69 -8.17
C GLN A 212 23.08 8.12 -8.68
N GLU A 213 23.77 8.93 -7.87
CA GLU A 213 24.77 9.80 -8.45
C GLU A 213 25.93 8.90 -8.87
N LEU A 214 26.06 8.71 -10.18
CA LEU A 214 27.29 8.35 -10.85
C LEU A 214 27.86 9.64 -11.45
#